data_AF-E6U4D8-F1
#
_entry.id   AF-E6U4D8-F1
#
_cell.length_a   1.000
_cell.length_b   1.000
_cell.length_c   1.000
_cell.angle_alpha   90.00
_cell.angle_beta   90.00
_cell.angle_gamma   90.00
#
_symmetry.space_group_name_H-M   'P 1'
#
loop_
_entity.id
_entity.type
_entity.pdbx_description
1 polymer ?
#
loop_
_entity_poly.entity_id
_entity_poly.type
_entity_poly.pdbx_seq_one_letter_code
_entity_poly.pdbx_strand_id
1 'polypeptide(L)' 'MIHQDKTLACKDCGEESAFPASEQDFFEEKGFMNEPQRCKSCRSARKDSGRPQREMFDAVCASCGRSCKVPFQPRKR' A
#
# COMPACT_ATOMS: atom_id res chain seq x y z
N MET A 1 4.91 6.64 26.69
CA MET A 1 5.00 5.24 27.15
C MET A 1 6.38 4.73 26.76
N ILE A 2 6.98 3.80 27.51
CA ILE A 2 8.29 3.24 27.12
C ILE A 2 7.98 2.00 26.27
N HIS A 3 8.06 2.14 24.95
CA HIS A 3 7.94 0.99 24.05
C HIS A 3 9.22 0.17 24.11
N GLN A 4 9.09 -1.16 24.09
CA GLN A 4 10.22 -2.08 24.06
C GLN A 4 10.38 -2.65 22.68
N ASP A 5 11.62 -2.93 22.28
CA ASP A 5 11.89 -3.63 21.03
C ASP A 5 11.30 -5.04 21.09
N LYS A 6 10.43 -5.36 20.14
CA LYS A 6 9.81 -6.68 20.02
C LYS A 6 10.26 -7.33 18.72
N THR A 7 10.38 -8.65 18.70
CA THR A 7 10.52 -9.42 17.46
C THR A 7 9.18 -10.03 17.08
N LEU A 8 8.82 -9.94 15.80
CA LEU A 8 7.56 -10.44 15.26
C LEU A 8 7.85 -11.33 14.05
N ALA A 9 7.22 -12.50 14.02
CA ALA A 9 7.29 -13.41 12.87
C ALA A 9 6.36 -12.94 11.75
N CYS A 10 6.90 -12.82 10.53
CA CYS A 10 6.12 -12.44 9.37
C CYS A 10 5.11 -13.54 8.99
N LYS A 11 3.83 -13.19 8.81
CA LYS A 11 2.80 -14.16 8.40
C LYS A 11 2.98 -14.72 6.98
N ASP A 12 3.67 -14.00 6.09
CA ASP A 12 3.85 -14.45 4.69
C ASP A 12 5.14 -15.27 4.51
N CYS A 13 6.27 -14.90 5.13
CA CYS A 13 7.56 -15.58 4.94
C CYS A 13 8.09 -16.30 6.18
N GLY A 14 7.48 -16.12 7.37
CA GLY A 14 7.93 -16.74 8.62
C GLY A 14 9.17 -16.12 9.25
N GLU A 15 9.81 -15.15 8.59
CA GLU A 15 11.05 -14.52 9.08
C GLU A 15 10.78 -13.62 10.30
N GLU A 16 11.69 -13.65 11.26
CA GLU A 16 11.66 -12.80 12.45
C GLU A 16 12.11 -11.39 12.09
N SER A 17 11.20 -10.43 12.23
CA SER A 17 11.48 -9.01 11.99
C SER A 17 11.44 -8.23 13.29
N ALA A 18 12.41 -7.34 13.50
CA ALA A 18 12.42 -6.44 14.65
C ALA A 18 11.37 -5.33 14.47
N PHE A 19 10.53 -5.16 15.48
CA PHE A 19 9.56 -4.09 15.66
C PHE A 19 10.05 -3.20 16.81
N PRO A 20 10.99 -2.28 16.53
CA PRO A 20 11.64 -1.47 17.55
C PRO A 20 10.67 -0.46 18.18
N ALA A 21 11.04 0.05 19.35
CA ALA A 21 10.29 1.08 20.07
C ALA A 21 9.92 2.28 19.19
N SER A 22 10.84 2.71 18.32
CA SER A 22 10.62 3.82 17.38
C SER A 22 9.55 3.54 16.32
N GLU A 23 9.38 2.29 15.89
CA GLU A 23 8.27 1.93 14.99
C GLU A 23 6.94 1.86 15.75
N GLN A 24 6.94 1.47 17.03
CA GLN A 24 5.74 1.51 17.88
C GLN A 24 5.25 2.95 18.10
N ASP A 25 6.17 3.87 18.41
CA ASP A 25 5.87 5.30 18.53
C ASP A 25 5.23 5.84 17.23
N PHE A 26 5.79 5.48 16.08
CA PHE A 26 5.24 5.87 14.77
C PHE A 26 3.84 5.29 14.53
N PHE A 27 3.60 4.04 14.95
CA PHE A 27 2.30 3.40 14.80
C PHE A 27 1.24 4.09 15.66
N GLU A 28 1.58 4.43 16.91
CA GLU A 28 0.69 5.18 17.81
C GLU A 28 0.40 6.59 17.32
N GLU A 29 1.42 7.32 16.84
CA GLU A 29 1.26 8.67 16.28
C GLU A 29 0.30 8.67 15.07
N LYS A 30 0.34 7.62 14.26
CA LYS A 30 -0.55 7.43 13.12
C LYS A 30 -1.93 6.88 13.48
N GLY A 31 -2.18 6.53 14.75
CA GLY A 31 -3.43 5.93 15.20
C GLY A 31 -3.60 4.47 14.78
N PHE A 32 -2.52 3.76 14.48
CA PHE A 32 -2.55 2.32 14.20
C PHE A 32 -2.54 1.53 15.51
N MET A 33 -3.68 0.93 15.85
CA MET A 33 -3.83 0.08 17.06
C MET A 33 -3.26 -1.34 16.89
N ASN A 34 -2.78 -1.70 15.70
CA ASN A 34 -2.40 -3.07 15.35
C ASN A 34 -0.91 -3.18 15.04
N GLU A 35 -0.27 -4.23 15.55
CA GLU A 35 1.14 -4.54 15.29
C GLU A 35 1.37 -5.05 13.85
N PRO A 36 2.59 -4.91 13.32
CA PRO A 36 2.95 -5.43 12.00
C PRO A 36 2.79 -6.95 11.88
N GLN A 37 1.84 -7.38 11.04
CA GLN A 37 1.65 -8.79 10.71
C GLN A 37 2.64 -9.32 9.66
N ARG A 38 3.38 -8.42 8.99
CA ARG A 38 4.27 -8.73 7.87
C ARG A 38 5.53 -7.90 7.99
N CYS A 39 6.67 -8.50 7.69
CA CYS A 39 7.95 -7.81 7.63
C CYS A 39 7.97 -6.75 6.51
N LYS A 40 8.94 -5.84 6.59
CA LYS A 40 9.10 -4.73 5.65
C LYS A 40 9.29 -5.19 4.21
N SER A 41 10.01 -6.29 3.97
CA SER A 41 10.22 -6.87 2.64
C SER A 41 8.91 -7.37 2.03
N CYS A 42 8.14 -8.20 2.74
CA CYS A 42 6.83 -8.68 2.27
C CYS A 42 5.81 -7.56 2.09
N ARG A 43 5.79 -6.54 2.98
CA ARG A 43 4.97 -5.33 2.80
C ARG A 43 5.33 -4.57 1.53
N SER A 44 6.62 -4.39 1.27
CA SER A 44 7.12 -3.68 0.09
C SER A 44 6.84 -4.47 -1.19
N ALA A 45 7.07 -5.78 -1.20
CA ALA A 45 6.79 -6.66 -2.33
C ALA A 45 5.31 -6.65 -2.71
N ARG A 46 4.39 -6.64 -1.74
CA ARG A 46 2.94 -6.47 -2.00
C ARG A 46 2.58 -5.10 -2.57
N LYS A 47 3.22 -4.04 -2.10
CA LYS A 47 3.00 -2.68 -2.61
C LYS A 47 3.43 -2.58 -4.07
N ASP A 48 4.52 -3.24 -4.43
CA ASP A 48 5.09 -3.22 -5.77
C ASP A 48 4.30 -4.11 -6.75
N SER A 49 3.94 -5.32 -6.33
CA SER A 49 3.11 -6.26 -7.13
C SER A 49 1.65 -5.81 -7.30
N GLY A 50 1.18 -4.86 -6.49
CA GLY A 50 -0.21 -4.39 -6.47
C GLY A 50 -0.53 -3.18 -7.38
N ARG A 51 0.42 -2.70 -8.19
CA ARG A 51 0.11 -1.76 -9.28
C ARG A 51 -0.05 -2.54 -10.57
N PRO A 52 -1.24 -3.09 -10.89
CA PRO A 52 -1.52 -3.43 -12.28
C PRO A 52 -1.25 -2.16 -13.08
N GLN A 53 -0.51 -2.26 -14.18
CA GLN A 53 -0.44 -1.16 -15.13
C GLN A 53 -1.88 -0.85 -15.53
N ARG A 54 -2.43 0.24 -14.97
CA ARG A 54 -3.75 0.71 -15.38
C ARG A 54 -3.59 1.12 -16.83
N GLU A 55 -4.12 0.32 -17.74
CA GLU A 55 -4.22 0.69 -19.14
C GLU A 55 -5.01 1.99 -19.21
N MET A 56 -4.35 3.03 -19.72
CA MET A 56 -4.95 4.35 -19.90
C MET A 56 -5.53 4.39 -21.31
N PHE A 57 -6.85 4.46 -21.41
CA PHE A 57 -7.56 4.52 -22.70
C PHE A 57 -7.77 5.97 -23.12
N ASP A 58 -7.66 6.24 -24.41
CA ASP A 58 -8.01 7.54 -24.98
C ASP A 58 -9.53 7.71 -25.00
N ALA A 59 -10.00 8.84 -24.46
CA ALA A 59 -11.40 9.23 -24.43
C ALA A 59 -11.57 10.70 -24.81
N VAL A 60 -12.80 11.07 -25.20
CA VAL A 60 -13.18 12.46 -25.46
C VAL A 60 -14.12 12.90 -24.36
N CYS A 61 -13.81 14.02 -23.70
CA CYS A 61 -14.67 14.56 -22.64
C CYS A 61 -16.00 15.06 -23.22
N ALA A 62 -17.13 14.55 -22.71
CA ALA A 62 -18.46 14.94 -23.18
C ALA A 62 -18.81 16.42 -22.91
N SER A 63 -18.24 17.02 -21.86
CA SER A 63 -18.54 18.41 -21.49
C SER A 63 -17.72 19.45 -22.25
N CYS A 64 -16.49 19.11 -22.67
CA CYS A 64 -15.57 20.09 -23.27
C CYS A 64 -14.91 19.65 -24.58
N GLY A 65 -15.14 18.41 -25.05
CA GLY A 65 -14.71 17.91 -26.36
C GLY A 65 -13.21 17.61 -26.50
N ARG A 66 -12.40 17.75 -25.44
CA ARG A 66 -10.95 17.52 -25.49
C ARG A 66 -10.60 16.04 -25.28
N SER A 67 -9.50 15.60 -25.87
CA SER A 67 -8.93 14.27 -25.63
C SER A 67 -8.36 14.18 -24.21
N CYS A 68 -8.62 13.07 -23.53
CA CYS A 68 -8.13 12.77 -22.20
C CYS A 68 -7.83 11.27 -22.06
N LYS A 69 -7.07 10.92 -21.04
CA LYS A 69 -6.74 9.53 -20.70
C LYS A 69 -7.54 9.09 -19.50
N VAL A 70 -8.25 7.97 -19.61
CA VAL A 70 -9.10 7.41 -18.54
C VAL A 70 -8.68 5.98 -18.18
N PRO A 71 -8.78 5.56 -16.90
CA PRO A 71 -8.37 4.23 -16.46
C PRO A 71 -9.46 3.15 -16.69
N PHE A 72 -10.48 3.43 -17.49
CA PHE A 72 -11.58 2.53 -17.81
C PHE A 72 -11.82 2.53 -19.32
N GLN A 73 -12.24 1.39 -19.88
CA GLN A 73 -12.51 1.29 -21.31
C GLN A 73 -13.76 2.13 -21.67
N PRO A 74 -13.66 3.14 -22.55
CA PRO A 74 -14.81 3.93 -22.99
C PRO A 74 -15.77 3.03 -23.80
N ARG A 75 -17.02 2.91 -23.35
CA ARG A 75 -18.06 2.18 -24.09
C ARG A 75 -18.77 3.19 -25.00
N LYS A 76 -18.79 2.95 -26.31
CA LYS A 76 -19.65 3.69 -27.23
C LYS A 76 -21.11 3.37 -26.86
N ARG A 77 -21.90 4.39 -26.50
CA ARG A 77 -23.36 4.31 -26.45
C ARG A 77 -23.92 4.93 -27.72
#